data_AF-A0A3Q7H1N1-F1
#
_entry.id   AF-A0A3Q7H1N1-F1
#
_cell.length_a   1.000
_cell.length_b   1.000
_cell.length_c   1.000
_cell.angle_alpha   90.00
_cell.angle_beta   90.00
_cell.angle_gamma   90.00
#
_symmetry.space_group_name_H-M   'P 1'
#
loop_
_entity.id
_entity.type
_entity.pdbx_description
1 polymer ?
#
loop_
_entity_poly.entity_id
_entity_poly.type
_entity_poly.pdbx_seq_one_letter_code
_entity_poly.pdbx_strand_id
1 'polypeptide(L)'
;MEKAKAFLELTQGESDRVSSLAFPPHRLGTECSFYEYYSLRGIRVDRIEPGQLFCTFKVPPRLTDREGKLASGAIANLVDEVGGAVVYVEGLPMNVSVDMSISFLSSAKAGRLLGGILLVRLAWEFEDMKDELEVIGRVLGQKGGYSGTSVLVKNKTTGELIAEGRHSLFGKHASKM
;
A
#
# COMPACT_ATOMS: atom_id res chain seq x y z
N MET A 1 -21.43 13.65 -5.63
CA MET A 1 -21.39 12.47 -4.73
C MET A 1 -21.92 11.20 -5.39
N GLU A 2 -23.02 11.23 -6.14
CA GLU A 2 -23.59 10.03 -6.81
C GLU A 2 -22.59 9.20 -7.64
N LYS A 3 -21.76 9.83 -8.47
CA LYS A 3 -20.73 9.10 -9.26
C LYS A 3 -19.69 8.37 -8.40
N ALA A 4 -19.30 8.96 -7.27
CA ALA A 4 -18.36 8.34 -6.35
C ALA A 4 -19.01 7.16 -5.61
N LYS A 5 -20.28 7.32 -5.22
CA LYS A 5 -21.07 6.25 -4.61
C LYS A 5 -21.22 5.06 -5.57
N ALA A 6 -21.60 5.29 -6.81
CA ALA A 6 -21.72 4.23 -7.82
C ALA A 6 -20.38 3.51 -8.11
N PHE A 7 -19.24 4.22 -8.01
CA PHE A 7 -17.92 3.61 -8.15
C PHE A 7 -17.54 2.73 -6.96
N LEU A 8 -17.98 3.09 -5.75
CA LEU A 8 -17.71 2.35 -4.52
C LEU A 8 -18.74 1.26 -4.22
N GLU A 9 -19.84 1.19 -4.97
CA GLU A 9 -20.84 0.15 -4.82
C GLU A 9 -20.28 -1.22 -5.21
N LEU A 10 -20.19 -2.10 -4.21
CA LEU A 10 -19.78 -3.48 -4.39
C LEU A 10 -20.91 -4.25 -5.07
N THR A 11 -20.55 -5.16 -5.98
CA THR A 11 -21.49 -6.17 -6.45
C THR A 11 -21.85 -7.12 -5.31
N GLN A 12 -23.03 -7.74 -5.36
CA GLN A 12 -23.42 -8.73 -4.35
C GLN A 12 -22.39 -9.85 -4.23
N GLY A 13 -21.83 -10.32 -5.36
CA GLY A 13 -20.78 -11.34 -5.36
C GLY A 13 -19.48 -10.89 -4.70
N GLU A 14 -19.07 -9.63 -4.83
CA GLU A 14 -17.91 -9.09 -4.10
C GLU A 14 -18.19 -8.99 -2.60
N SER A 15 -19.38 -8.53 -2.22
CA SER A 15 -19.83 -8.45 -0.83
C SER A 15 -19.85 -9.84 -0.18
N ASP A 16 -20.42 -10.84 -0.85
CA ASP A 16 -20.50 -12.21 -0.35
C ASP A 16 -19.11 -12.83 -0.18
N ARG A 17 -18.20 -12.57 -1.14
CA ARG A 17 -16.81 -13.04 -1.05
C ARG A 17 -16.11 -12.48 0.16
N VAL A 18 -16.19 -11.17 0.40
CA VAL A 18 -15.57 -10.53 1.58
C VAL A 18 -16.22 -11.05 2.87
N SER A 19 -17.54 -11.16 2.90
CA SER A 19 -18.29 -11.64 4.08
C SER A 19 -18.01 -13.11 4.42
N SER A 20 -17.63 -13.92 3.42
CA SER A 20 -17.26 -15.31 3.63
C SER A 20 -15.85 -15.52 4.20
N LEU A 21 -15.02 -14.47 4.24
CA LEU A 21 -13.66 -14.57 4.77
C LEU A 21 -13.70 -14.62 6.30
N ALA A 22 -13.17 -15.71 6.86
CA ALA A 22 -12.99 -15.87 8.29
C ALA A 22 -11.51 -15.69 8.64
N PHE A 23 -11.22 -14.73 9.52
CA PHE A 23 -9.87 -14.50 10.03
C PHE A 23 -9.83 -14.77 11.53
N PRO A 24 -8.81 -15.49 12.04
CA PRO A 24 -8.58 -15.55 13.47
C PRO A 24 -8.42 -14.14 14.04
N PRO A 25 -8.99 -13.83 15.21
CA PRO A 25 -8.69 -12.57 15.89
C PRO A 25 -7.18 -12.49 16.16
N HIS A 26 -6.55 -11.39 15.75
CA HIS A 26 -5.15 -11.12 16.01
C HIS A 26 -5.02 -10.28 17.29
N ARG A 27 -3.93 -10.46 18.04
CA ARG A 27 -3.65 -9.64 19.21
C ARG A 27 -3.10 -8.28 18.79
N LEU A 28 -3.89 -7.22 18.99
CA LEU A 28 -3.49 -5.84 18.70
C LEU A 28 -2.12 -5.51 19.30
N GLY A 29 -1.22 -4.96 18.47
CA GLY A 29 0.12 -4.55 18.88
C GLY A 29 1.12 -5.67 19.15
N THR A 30 0.74 -6.94 18.93
CA THR A 30 1.65 -8.10 19.07
C THR A 30 1.74 -8.93 17.78
N GLU A 31 0.65 -9.01 17.01
CA GLU A 31 0.56 -9.79 15.78
C GLU A 31 0.05 -8.92 14.63
N CYS A 32 0.65 -9.09 13.44
CA CYS A 32 0.08 -8.52 12.23
C CYS A 32 -1.28 -9.17 11.94
N SER A 33 -2.26 -8.34 11.64
CA SER A 33 -3.54 -8.74 11.08
C SER A 33 -3.37 -9.46 9.74
N PHE A 34 -4.39 -10.22 9.36
CA PHE A 34 -4.47 -10.79 8.02
C PHE A 34 -4.27 -9.72 6.94
N TYR A 35 -4.83 -8.53 7.15
CA TYR A 35 -4.82 -7.46 6.15
C TYR A 35 -3.40 -6.91 5.94
N GLU A 36 -2.66 -6.63 7.02
CA GLU A 36 -1.24 -6.24 6.94
C GLU A 36 -0.42 -7.27 6.17
N TYR A 37 -0.58 -8.56 6.51
CA TYR A 37 0.11 -9.63 5.79
C TYR A 37 -0.29 -9.70 4.32
N TYR A 38 -1.59 -9.66 4.02
CA TYR A 38 -2.11 -9.77 2.66
C TYR A 38 -1.63 -8.61 1.76
N SER A 39 -1.72 -7.38 2.28
CA SER A 39 -1.38 -6.15 1.56
C SER A 39 0.13 -5.98 1.40
N LEU A 40 0.92 -6.20 2.46
CA LEU A 40 2.36 -5.97 2.42
C LEU A 40 3.20 -7.14 1.91
N ARG A 41 2.63 -8.34 1.73
CA ARG A 41 3.41 -9.50 1.29
C ARG A 41 4.18 -9.23 -0.01
N GLY A 42 5.50 -9.27 0.09
CA GLY A 42 6.43 -9.00 -1.03
C GLY A 42 6.98 -7.57 -1.07
N ILE A 43 6.62 -6.70 -0.13
CA ILE A 43 7.37 -5.46 0.11
C ILE A 43 8.77 -5.80 0.62
N ARG A 44 9.77 -5.09 0.11
CA ARG A 44 11.15 -5.17 0.58
C ARG A 44 11.58 -3.82 1.08
N VAL A 45 12.13 -3.76 2.30
CA VAL A 45 12.82 -2.57 2.80
C VAL A 45 14.22 -2.59 2.21
N ASP A 46 14.53 -1.62 1.37
CA ASP A 46 15.83 -1.53 0.70
C ASP A 46 16.83 -0.74 1.55
N ARG A 47 16.36 0.36 2.16
CA ARG A 47 17.20 1.27 2.94
C ARG A 47 16.40 2.02 3.99
N ILE A 48 17.04 2.26 5.14
CA ILE A 48 16.52 3.11 6.21
C ILE A 48 17.55 4.21 6.47
N GLU A 49 17.07 5.44 6.53
CA GLU A 49 17.85 6.63 6.87
C GLU A 49 17.12 7.41 7.97
N PRO A 50 17.79 8.32 8.70
CA PRO A 50 17.11 9.17 9.68
C PRO A 50 15.91 9.91 9.06
N GLY A 51 14.70 9.54 9.48
CA GLY A 51 13.45 10.12 9.02
C GLY A 51 13.04 9.72 7.59
N GLN A 52 13.65 8.71 6.99
CA GLN A 52 13.30 8.23 5.64
C GLN A 52 13.36 6.69 5.54
N LEU A 53 12.41 6.13 4.79
CA LEU A 53 12.27 4.70 4.55
C LEU A 53 12.13 4.47 3.05
N PHE A 54 12.93 3.57 2.48
CA PHE A 54 12.91 3.24 1.06
C PHE A 54 12.54 1.76 0.91
N CYS A 55 11.47 1.51 0.16
CA CYS A 55 10.96 0.18 -0.09
C CYS A 55 10.77 -0.09 -1.58
N THR A 56 10.95 -1.34 -1.97
CA THR A 56 10.60 -1.85 -3.29
C THR A 56 9.36 -2.74 -3.17
N PHE A 57 8.41 -2.59 -4.11
CA PHE A 57 7.21 -3.43 -4.14
C PHE A 57 6.81 -3.82 -5.56
N LYS A 58 6.90 -5.11 -5.90
CA LYS A 58 6.41 -5.61 -7.19
C LYS A 58 4.90 -5.72 -7.16
N VAL A 59 4.20 -5.07 -8.09
CA VAL A 59 2.73 -5.02 -8.11
C VAL A 59 2.16 -6.44 -8.23
N PRO A 60 1.49 -6.96 -7.18
CA PRO A 60 0.98 -8.32 -7.21
C PRO A 60 -0.45 -8.35 -7.80
N PRO A 61 -0.82 -9.37 -8.59
CA PRO A 61 -2.18 -9.49 -9.14
C PRO A 61 -3.30 -9.48 -8.10
N ARG A 62 -3.01 -9.86 -6.84
CA ARG A 62 -4.01 -9.88 -5.76
C ARG A 62 -4.42 -8.48 -5.26
N LEU A 63 -3.68 -7.44 -5.65
CA LEU A 63 -3.93 -6.05 -5.28
C LEU A 63 -4.34 -5.19 -6.47
N THR A 64 -4.71 -5.81 -7.60
CA THR A 64 -5.17 -5.07 -8.77
C THR A 64 -6.68 -4.92 -8.83
N ASP A 65 -7.13 -3.83 -9.44
CA ASP A 65 -8.51 -3.56 -9.80
C ASP A 65 -8.97 -4.41 -11.00
N ARG A 66 -10.21 -4.16 -11.46
CA ARG A 66 -10.83 -4.88 -12.57
C ARG A 66 -10.11 -4.61 -13.90
N GLU A 67 -9.42 -3.49 -14.01
CA GLU A 67 -8.59 -3.11 -15.16
C GLU A 67 -7.17 -3.71 -15.11
N GLY A 68 -6.83 -4.43 -14.04
CA GLY A 68 -5.49 -5.02 -13.84
C GLY A 68 -4.44 -4.01 -13.39
N LYS A 69 -4.85 -2.81 -12.96
CA LYS A 69 -3.98 -1.78 -12.38
C LYS A 69 -3.95 -1.94 -10.87
N LEU A 70 -2.88 -1.46 -10.23
CA LEU A 70 -2.81 -1.41 -8.77
C LEU A 70 -3.99 -0.61 -8.22
N ALA A 71 -4.81 -1.26 -7.38
CA ALA A 71 -6.02 -0.66 -6.85
C ALA A 71 -5.69 0.55 -5.96
N SER A 72 -6.56 1.57 -5.98
CA SER A 72 -6.39 2.77 -5.15
C SER A 72 -6.34 2.45 -3.65
N GLY A 73 -7.10 1.46 -3.20
CA GLY A 73 -7.05 0.97 -1.82
C GLY A 73 -5.71 0.32 -1.45
N ALA A 74 -5.04 -0.35 -2.41
CA ALA A 74 -3.72 -0.91 -2.17
C ALA A 74 -2.64 0.18 -2.10
N ILE A 75 -2.76 1.24 -2.91
CA ILE A 75 -1.91 2.43 -2.79
C ILE A 75 -2.14 3.12 -1.44
N ALA A 76 -3.40 3.25 -0.99
CA ALA A 76 -3.72 3.83 0.31
C ALA A 76 -3.11 3.03 1.46
N ASN A 77 -3.14 1.69 1.38
CA ASN A 77 -2.45 0.84 2.34
C ASN A 77 -0.94 1.06 2.33
N LEU A 78 -0.30 1.22 1.16
CA LEU A 78 1.13 1.53 1.10
C LEU A 78 1.46 2.87 1.77
N VAL A 79 0.61 3.89 1.58
CA VAL A 79 0.76 5.20 2.24
C VAL A 79 0.63 5.07 3.76
N ASP A 80 -0.38 4.32 4.24
CA ASP A 80 -0.64 4.13 5.67
C ASP A 80 0.51 3.36 6.36
N GLU A 81 0.88 2.21 5.81
CA GLU A 81 1.88 1.33 6.43
C GLU A 81 3.30 1.92 6.39
N VAL A 82 3.71 2.47 5.23
CA VAL A 82 5.04 3.09 5.10
C VAL A 82 5.09 4.43 5.85
N GLY A 83 3.99 5.18 5.86
CA GLY A 83 3.84 6.42 6.60
C GLY A 83 3.87 6.20 8.12
N GLY A 84 3.31 5.11 8.62
CA GLY A 84 3.43 4.71 10.02
C GLY A 84 4.81 4.18 10.38
N ALA A 85 5.39 3.34 9.53
CA ALA A 85 6.71 2.74 9.77
C ALA A 85 7.82 3.78 9.91
N VAL A 86 7.77 4.89 9.15
CA VAL A 86 8.84 5.91 9.17
C VAL A 86 8.89 6.73 10.46
N VAL A 87 7.81 6.74 11.25
CA VAL A 87 7.74 7.38 12.59
C VAL A 87 7.67 6.37 13.73
N TYR A 88 7.77 5.08 13.41
CA TYR A 88 7.78 4.04 14.42
C TYR A 88 9.07 4.11 15.25
N VAL A 89 8.91 3.97 16.56
CA VAL A 89 10.02 3.92 17.52
C VAL A 89 9.93 2.59 18.24
N GLU A 90 11.00 1.82 18.16
CA GLU A 90 11.10 0.53 18.85
C GLU A 90 10.85 0.69 20.36
N GLY A 91 10.04 -0.20 20.92
CA GLY A 91 9.67 -0.17 22.34
C GLY A 91 8.55 0.80 22.71
N LEU A 92 8.05 1.61 21.77
CA LEU A 92 6.84 2.42 21.96
C LEU A 92 5.64 1.81 21.24
N PRO A 93 4.41 2.05 21.74
CA PRO A 93 3.20 1.70 21.00
C PRO A 93 3.19 2.37 19.62
N MET A 94 2.68 1.67 18.61
CA MET A 94 2.48 2.25 17.28
C MET A 94 1.57 3.47 17.34
N ASN A 95 1.87 4.46 16.50
CA ASN A 95 0.98 5.60 16.31
C ASN A 95 -0.27 5.15 15.56
N VAL A 96 -1.40 5.77 15.86
CA VAL A 96 -2.66 5.54 15.16
C VAL A 96 -2.85 6.59 14.07
N SER A 97 -3.34 6.17 12.90
CA SER A 97 -3.66 7.04 11.78
C SER A 97 -4.84 7.95 12.13
N VAL A 98 -4.68 9.26 11.95
CA VAL A 98 -5.71 10.28 12.27
C VAL A 98 -6.25 10.98 11.02
N ASP A 99 -5.37 11.27 10.06
CA ASP A 99 -5.74 11.87 8.79
C ASP A 99 -4.84 11.34 7.68
N MET A 100 -5.42 11.12 6.50
CA MET A 100 -4.69 10.69 5.32
C MET A 100 -5.26 11.35 4.08
N SER A 101 -4.39 11.92 3.26
CA SER A 101 -4.74 12.47 1.95
C SER A 101 -3.81 11.92 0.89
N ILE A 102 -4.37 11.54 -0.26
CA ILE A 102 -3.61 10.90 -1.34
C ILE A 102 -3.98 11.56 -2.66
N SER A 103 -2.96 11.91 -3.42
CA SER A 103 -3.07 12.36 -4.80
C SER A 103 -2.66 11.21 -5.73
N PHE A 104 -3.58 10.76 -6.57
CA PHE A 104 -3.35 9.71 -7.57
C PHE A 104 -3.03 10.38 -8.91
N LEU A 105 -1.83 10.12 -9.44
CA LEU A 105 -1.26 10.85 -10.57
C LEU A 105 -1.12 9.97 -11.82
N SER A 106 -0.74 8.70 -11.64
CA SER A 106 -0.67 7.73 -12.73
C SER A 106 -1.09 6.33 -12.25
N SER A 107 -0.88 5.29 -13.07
CA SER A 107 -1.27 3.91 -12.76
C SER A 107 -0.07 2.97 -12.88
N ALA A 108 -0.05 1.92 -12.06
CA ALA A 108 0.87 0.79 -12.19
C ALA A 108 0.11 -0.49 -12.50
N LYS A 109 0.71 -1.43 -13.21
CA LYS A 109 0.07 -2.69 -13.62
C LYS A 109 0.77 -3.88 -12.99
N ALA A 110 -0.01 -4.83 -12.47
CA ALA A 110 0.49 -6.20 -12.46
C ALA A 110 0.49 -6.63 -13.93
N GLY A 111 1.59 -7.18 -14.41
CA GLY A 111 1.65 -7.75 -15.74
C GLY A 111 0.38 -8.51 -16.13
N ARG A 112 0.07 -8.49 -17.43
CA ARG A 112 -1.00 -9.26 -18.05
C ARG A 112 -0.56 -10.70 -18.37
N LEU A 113 -1.25 -11.67 -17.75
CA LEU A 113 -1.38 -12.98 -18.38
C LEU A 113 -2.17 -12.78 -19.69
N LEU A 114 -1.50 -12.89 -20.83
CA LEU A 114 -2.17 -13.00 -22.13
C LEU A 114 -2.90 -14.36 -22.20
N GLY A 115 -4.03 -14.46 -21.52
CA GLY A 115 -4.99 -15.56 -21.62
C GLY A 115 -5.89 -15.38 -22.83
N GLY A 116 -5.30 -15.36 -24.03
CA GLY A 116 -6.02 -15.47 -25.30
C GLY A 116 -5.71 -16.82 -25.92
N ILE A 117 -6.74 -17.63 -26.17
CA ILE A 117 -6.65 -18.87 -26.95
C ILE A 117 -6.15 -18.49 -28.36
N LEU A 118 -4.85 -18.58 -28.59
CA LEU A 118 -4.29 -18.73 -29.91
C LEU A 118 -3.21 -19.81 -29.83
N LEU A 119 -3.60 -21.00 -30.28
CA LEU A 119 -2.70 -22.10 -30.59
C LEU A 119 -1.65 -21.64 -31.61
N VAL A 120 -0.53 -21.09 -31.15
CA VAL A 120 0.75 -21.27 -31.83
C VAL A 120 1.84 -21.50 -30.78
N ARG A 121 2.24 -22.78 -30.76
CA ARG A 121 3.39 -23.36 -30.09
C ARG A 121 4.67 -22.72 -30.68
N LEU A 122 5.62 -22.37 -29.81
CA LEU A 122 7.01 -21.91 -30.08
C LEU A 122 7.27 -20.39 -29.90
N ALA A 123 7.28 -19.93 -28.64
CA ALA A 123 8.37 -19.18 -28.04
C ALA A 123 8.02 -18.95 -26.56
N TRP A 124 8.79 -19.59 -25.69
CA TRP A 124 8.77 -19.33 -24.25
C TRP A 124 9.42 -17.95 -24.00
N GLU A 125 9.05 -17.32 -22.86
CA GLU A 125 9.51 -16.01 -22.36
C GLU A 125 8.80 -14.75 -22.90
N PHE A 126 7.50 -14.63 -22.64
CA PHE A 126 6.99 -13.32 -22.21
C PHE A 126 6.90 -13.34 -20.69
N GLU A 127 8.03 -13.04 -20.03
CA GLU A 127 7.99 -12.63 -18.63
C GLU A 127 7.30 -11.27 -18.59
N ASP A 128 6.00 -11.37 -18.41
CA ASP A 128 5.07 -10.29 -18.25
C ASP A 128 5.61 -9.25 -17.25
N MET A 129 6.01 -8.09 -17.79
CA MET A 129 6.67 -7.00 -17.08
C MET A 129 5.71 -6.41 -16.05
N LYS A 130 5.69 -7.00 -14.86
CA LYS A 130 5.02 -6.45 -13.68
C LYS A 130 5.78 -5.21 -13.24
N ASP A 131 5.07 -4.10 -13.11
CA ASP A 131 5.66 -2.88 -12.58
C ASP A 131 6.25 -3.16 -11.19
N GLU A 132 7.47 -2.70 -10.99
CA GLU A 132 8.11 -2.65 -9.68
C GLU A 132 8.03 -1.22 -9.19
N LEU A 133 7.56 -1.03 -7.96
CA LEU A 133 7.38 0.28 -7.35
C LEU A 133 8.57 0.59 -6.46
N GLU A 134 8.97 1.85 -6.46
CA GLU A 134 9.75 2.47 -5.40
C GLU A 134 8.78 3.24 -4.49
N VAL A 135 8.76 2.89 -3.20
CA VAL A 135 7.90 3.50 -2.18
C VAL A 135 8.80 4.17 -1.14
N ILE A 136 8.67 5.48 -1.00
CA ILE A 136 9.56 6.30 -0.18
C ILE A 136 8.74 7.01 0.90
N GLY A 137 8.92 6.61 2.16
CA GLY A 137 8.40 7.31 3.33
C GLY A 137 9.37 8.37 3.82
N ARG A 138 8.85 9.52 4.26
CA ARG A 138 9.62 10.62 4.85
C ARG A 138 8.86 11.26 6.01
N VAL A 139 9.55 11.55 7.10
CA VAL A 139 9.02 12.37 8.20
C VAL A 139 8.99 13.84 7.78
N LEU A 140 7.83 14.48 7.94
CA LEU A 140 7.66 15.92 7.72
C LEU A 140 7.87 16.72 9.00
N GLY A 141 7.54 16.13 10.15
CA GLY A 141 7.77 16.72 11.45
C GLY A 141 6.92 16.08 12.55
N GLN A 142 7.20 16.45 13.79
CA GLN A 142 6.47 16.01 14.96
C GLN A 142 6.16 17.20 15.88
N LYS A 143 4.93 17.26 16.40
CA LYS A 143 4.51 18.23 17.41
C LYS A 143 3.69 17.53 18.50
N GLY A 144 4.28 17.41 19.68
CA GLY A 144 3.69 16.61 20.76
C GLY A 144 3.49 15.16 20.32
N GLY A 145 2.28 14.64 20.50
CA GLY A 145 1.92 13.28 20.06
C GLY A 145 1.65 13.16 18.56
N TYR A 146 1.58 14.25 17.79
CA TYR A 146 1.27 14.20 16.37
C TYR A 146 2.52 14.17 15.51
N SER A 147 2.57 13.23 14.56
CA SER A 147 3.61 13.12 13.55
C SER A 147 3.00 13.22 12.16
N GLY A 148 3.63 13.99 11.27
CA GLY A 148 3.26 14.08 9.87
C GLY A 148 4.30 13.38 9.00
N THR A 149 3.85 12.61 8.02
CA THR A 149 4.71 11.91 7.07
C THR A 149 4.19 12.10 5.64
N SER A 150 5.10 11.93 4.67
CA SER A 150 4.78 11.85 3.25
C SER A 150 5.27 10.53 2.68
N VAL A 151 4.48 9.91 1.81
CA VAL A 151 4.84 8.70 1.08
C VAL A 151 4.75 8.97 -0.42
N LEU A 152 5.84 8.74 -1.14
CA LEU A 152 5.87 8.77 -2.60
C LEU A 152 5.85 7.35 -3.14
N VAL A 153 4.98 7.09 -4.11
CA VAL A 153 4.92 5.82 -4.84
C VAL A 153 5.27 6.10 -6.30
N LYS A 154 6.36 5.51 -6.78
CA LYS A 154 6.88 5.70 -8.14
C LYS A 154 7.04 4.36 -8.84
N ASN A 155 6.92 4.36 -10.16
CA ASN A 155 7.44 3.25 -10.94
C ASN A 155 8.97 3.29 -10.87
N LYS A 156 9.58 2.21 -10.41
CA LYS A 156 11.02 2.14 -10.16
C LYS A 156 11.85 2.20 -11.45
N THR A 157 11.31 1.69 -12.55
CA THR A 157 12.00 1.67 -13.84
C THR A 157 11.85 2.99 -14.58
N THR A 158 10.63 3.53 -14.66
CA THR A 158 10.37 4.75 -15.44
C THR A 158 10.58 6.04 -14.64
N GLY A 159 10.57 5.96 -13.30
CA GLY A 159 10.60 7.11 -12.40
C GLY A 159 9.28 7.89 -12.34
N GLU A 160 8.24 7.44 -13.05
CA GLU A 160 6.94 8.08 -13.09
C GLU A 160 6.26 8.04 -11.72
N LEU A 161 5.73 9.19 -11.28
CA LEU A 161 5.03 9.31 -10.00
C LEU A 161 3.60 8.77 -10.12
N ILE A 162 3.30 7.73 -9.36
CA ILE A 162 1.99 7.07 -9.35
C ILE A 162 1.08 7.74 -8.34
N ALA A 163 1.59 7.97 -7.14
CA ALA A 163 0.84 8.63 -6.08
C ALA A 163 1.75 9.35 -5.08
N GLU A 164 1.18 10.35 -4.43
CA GLU A 164 1.75 11.01 -3.26
C GLU A 164 0.71 10.99 -2.14
N GLY A 165 1.10 10.45 -0.98
CA GLY A 165 0.31 10.43 0.23
C GLY A 165 0.88 11.33 1.30
N ARG A 166 0.01 12.02 2.05
CA ARG A 166 0.32 12.63 3.35
C ARG A 166 -0.46 11.90 4.43
N HIS A 167 0.22 11.60 5.52
CA HIS A 167 -0.31 10.77 6.59
C HIS A 167 0.01 11.41 7.94
N SER A 168 -1.03 11.67 8.72
CA SER A 168 -0.94 12.24 10.06
C SER A 168 -1.26 11.15 11.07
N LEU A 169 -0.34 10.92 11.99
CA LEU A 169 -0.45 9.90 13.02
C LEU A 169 -0.38 10.52 14.41
N PHE A 170 -1.05 9.88 15.37
CA PHE A 170 -1.00 10.26 16.78
C PHE A 170 -0.47 9.11 17.64
N GLY A 171 0.51 9.42 18.48
CA GLY A 171 1.06 8.50 19.47
C GLY A 171 1.04 9.10 20.86
N LYS A 172 0.73 8.28 21.87
CA LYS A 172 1.02 8.63 23.26
C LYS A 172 2.48 8.36 23.53
N HIS A 173 3.33 9.31 23.18
CA HIS A 173 4.71 9.31 23.64
C HIS A 173 4.69 9.91 25.04
N ALA A 174 5.30 9.23 26.02
CA ALA A 174 5.48 9.84 27.33
C ALA A 174 6.24 11.15 27.12
N SER A 175 5.52 12.28 27.25
CA SER A 175 6.13 13.60 27.19
C SER A 175 7.19 13.59 28.26
N LYS A 176 8.45 13.86 27.90
CA LYS A 176 9.49 14.06 28.91
C LYS A 176 8.96 15.12 29.88
N MET A 177 9.03 14.78 31.17
CA MET A 177 8.89 15.71 32.30
C MET A 177 9.79 16.93 32.08
#